data_AF-A0AAC8QHB9-F1
#
_entry.id   AF-A0AAC8QHB9-F1
#
_cell.length_a   1.000
_cell.length_b   1.000
_cell.length_c   1.000
_cell.angle_alpha   90.00
_cell.angle_beta   90.00
_cell.angle_gamma   90.00
#
_symmetry.space_group_name_H-M   'P 1'
#
loop_
_entity.id
_entity.type
_entity.pdbx_description
1 polymer ?
#
loop_
_entity_poly.entity_id
_entity_poly.type
_entity_poly.pdbx_seq_one_letter_code
_entity_poly.pdbx_strand_id
1 'polypeptide(L)'
;MEVDLLAGFGVGFLGSRLKRLAERMQADAAEVARSLDLPIQPAQVSLMLAIRLHGPITVGELAERLQMAQPTVTRALGTLEDFVEARRSPDDQRSKRLVLTEKGEALMVRIQTQLLPRIEPAAASLVEGLSGDFMQGLAQVEARLAEASLLSRIEAAGPPAMWARDFSDDLAEAFYRINAEWIEDMFALEENDIALLSRPRELILDKGGVVLFAETPELGVVGTCALMRSKDGWVELTKMGVLKSARGLKVGEFLLTKTLERASSLGFGKVYLLTNKKCAAAIHLYEKLGFVHDAEIMRLFGARYERCDVAMSYRPRGWSDRGRRT
;
A
#
# COMPACT_ATOMS: atom_id res chain seq x y z
N MET A 1 9.45 -16.09 4.02
CA MET A 1 8.14 -15.41 3.98
C MET A 1 8.02 -14.74 2.63
N GLU A 2 6.92 -14.99 1.92
CA GLU A 2 6.57 -14.23 0.73
C GLU A 2 6.29 -12.78 1.13
N VAL A 3 6.86 -11.83 0.38
CA VAL A 3 6.73 -10.40 0.66
C VAL A 3 5.37 -9.92 0.19
N ASP A 4 4.56 -9.32 1.07
CA ASP A 4 3.30 -8.68 0.66
C ASP A 4 3.59 -7.36 -0.05
N LEU A 5 3.72 -7.44 -1.38
CA LEU A 5 4.02 -6.30 -2.24
C LEU A 5 3.05 -5.13 -2.02
N LEU A 6 1.75 -5.40 -1.95
CA LEU A 6 0.73 -4.34 -1.80
C LEU A 6 0.78 -3.67 -0.43
N ALA A 7 1.10 -4.41 0.63
CA ALA A 7 1.27 -3.81 1.95
C ALA A 7 2.48 -2.86 2.00
N GLY A 8 3.53 -3.18 1.22
CA GLY A 8 4.75 -2.39 1.10
C GLY A 8 4.59 -1.01 0.49
N PHE A 9 3.62 -0.82 -0.42
CA PHE A 9 3.40 0.46 -1.12
C PHE A 9 2.47 1.44 -0.37
N GLY A 10 2.11 1.14 0.88
CA GLY A 10 1.36 2.05 1.74
C GLY A 10 -0.08 2.33 1.25
N VAL A 11 -0.57 3.54 1.52
CA VAL A 11 -1.97 3.93 1.26
C VAL A 11 -2.31 4.10 -0.22
N GLY A 12 -1.32 4.23 -1.11
CA GLY A 12 -1.54 4.33 -2.55
C GLY A 12 -2.21 3.10 -3.16
N PHE A 13 -2.10 1.94 -2.49
CA PHE A 13 -2.72 0.68 -2.90
C PHE A 13 -3.86 0.25 -1.97
N LEU A 14 -4.43 1.17 -1.19
CA LEU A 14 -5.52 0.89 -0.26
C LEU A 14 -6.70 0.17 -0.93
N GLY A 15 -7.16 0.66 -2.08
CA GLY A 15 -8.27 0.05 -2.83
C GLY A 15 -7.98 -1.41 -3.23
N SER A 16 -6.77 -1.68 -3.74
CA SER A 16 -6.35 -3.04 -4.10
C SER A 16 -6.26 -3.97 -2.87
N ARG A 17 -5.80 -3.45 -1.72
CA ARG A 17 -5.75 -4.22 -0.47
C ARG A 17 -7.14 -4.55 0.07
N LEU A 18 -8.07 -3.58 0.03
CA LEU A 18 -9.47 -3.79 0.42
C LEU A 18 -10.16 -4.79 -0.51
N LYS A 19 -9.94 -4.69 -1.82
CA LYS A 19 -10.46 -5.66 -2.80
C LYS A 19 -9.94 -7.07 -2.50
N ARG A 20 -8.63 -7.23 -2.32
CA ARG A 20 -8.02 -8.53 -1.99
C ARG A 20 -8.56 -9.11 -0.67
N LEU A 21 -8.78 -8.26 0.34
CA LEU A 21 -9.40 -8.67 1.61
C LEU A 21 -10.82 -9.18 1.39
N ALA A 22 -11.65 -8.41 0.67
CA ALA A 22 -13.03 -8.77 0.36
C ALA A 22 -13.11 -10.09 -0.44
N GLU A 23 -12.27 -10.28 -1.46
CA GLU A 23 -12.24 -11.50 -2.27
C GLU A 23 -11.88 -12.74 -1.43
N ARG A 24 -10.91 -12.63 -0.52
CA ARG A 24 -10.54 -13.74 0.38
C ARG A 24 -11.68 -14.08 1.35
N MET A 25 -12.29 -13.07 1.97
CA MET A 25 -13.43 -13.29 2.86
C MET A 25 -14.63 -13.90 2.12
N GLN A 26 -14.89 -13.46 0.89
CA GLN A 26 -15.94 -14.03 0.04
C GLN A 26 -15.65 -15.47 -0.37
N ALA A 27 -14.39 -15.82 -0.63
CA ALA A 27 -14.01 -17.21 -0.94
C ALA A 27 -14.30 -18.14 0.25
N ASP A 28 -13.90 -17.75 1.46
CA ASP A 28 -14.18 -18.54 2.67
C ASP A 28 -15.68 -18.64 2.94
N ALA A 29 -16.42 -17.53 2.80
CA ALA A 29 -17.88 -17.53 2.95
C ALA A 29 -18.58 -18.41 1.90
N ALA A 30 -18.02 -18.53 0.69
CA ALA A 30 -18.56 -19.39 -0.35
C ALA A 30 -18.36 -20.88 0.00
N GLU A 31 -17.26 -21.23 0.67
CA GLU A 31 -17.05 -22.57 1.20
C GLU A 31 -18.09 -22.92 2.28
N VAL A 32 -18.36 -21.98 3.19
CA VAL A 32 -19.41 -22.16 4.21
C VAL A 32 -20.78 -22.36 3.56
N ALA A 33 -21.15 -21.51 2.58
CA ALA A 33 -22.41 -21.65 1.85
C ALA A 33 -22.51 -23.03 1.16
N ARG A 34 -21.42 -23.51 0.55
CA ARG A 34 -21.37 -24.84 -0.09
C ARG A 34 -21.54 -25.96 0.91
N SER A 35 -20.89 -25.90 2.07
CA SER A 35 -21.03 -26.90 3.14
C SER A 35 -22.44 -26.99 3.72
N LEU A 36 -23.26 -25.96 3.51
CA LEU A 36 -24.66 -25.89 3.93
C LEU A 36 -25.63 -26.21 2.80
N ASP A 37 -25.15 -26.62 1.62
CA ASP A 37 -25.95 -26.84 0.42
C ASP A 37 -26.85 -25.63 0.09
N LEU A 38 -26.27 -24.43 0.18
CA LEU A 38 -26.94 -23.19 -0.20
C LEU A 38 -26.55 -22.81 -1.64
N PRO A 39 -27.53 -22.70 -2.57
CA PRO A 39 -27.28 -22.34 -3.97
C PRO A 39 -27.07 -20.82 -4.12
N ILE A 40 -26.14 -20.24 -3.36
CA ILE A 40 -25.91 -18.81 -3.30
C ILE A 40 -24.42 -18.49 -3.19
N GLN A 41 -23.98 -17.46 -3.89
CA GLN A 41 -22.66 -16.85 -3.72
C GLN A 41 -22.75 -15.75 -2.65
N PRO A 42 -21.74 -15.58 -1.79
CA PRO A 42 -21.76 -14.56 -0.74
C PRO A 42 -22.02 -13.14 -1.25
N ALA A 43 -21.48 -12.78 -2.42
CA ALA A 43 -21.72 -11.48 -3.05
C ALA A 43 -23.20 -11.24 -3.44
N GLN A 44 -24.02 -12.29 -3.57
CA GLN A 44 -25.45 -12.20 -3.87
C GLN A 44 -26.30 -12.03 -2.60
N VAL A 45 -25.77 -12.35 -1.42
CA VAL A 45 -26.51 -12.26 -0.16
C VAL A 45 -26.96 -10.82 0.12
N SER A 46 -26.11 -9.83 -0.16
CA SER A 46 -26.46 -8.41 0.00
C SER A 46 -27.59 -7.97 -0.93
N LEU A 47 -27.63 -8.50 -2.17
CA LEU A 47 -28.72 -8.24 -3.12
C LEU A 47 -30.04 -8.80 -2.60
N MET A 48 -30.05 -10.06 -2.15
CA MET A 48 -31.26 -10.68 -1.62
C MET A 48 -31.76 -9.99 -0.34
N LEU A 49 -30.85 -9.60 0.57
CA LEU A 49 -31.17 -8.81 1.75
C LEU A 49 -31.80 -7.45 1.39
N ALA A 50 -31.21 -6.72 0.46
CA ALA A 50 -31.72 -5.42 0.05
C ALA A 50 -33.10 -5.53 -0.65
N ILE A 51 -33.31 -6.54 -1.51
CA ILE A 51 -34.61 -6.79 -2.12
C ILE A 51 -35.65 -7.18 -1.06
N ARG A 52 -35.27 -7.99 -0.06
CA ARG A 52 -36.20 -8.34 1.03
C ARG A 52 -36.61 -7.15 1.89
N LEU A 53 -35.66 -6.27 2.21
CA LEU A 53 -35.89 -5.11 3.09
C LEU A 53 -36.57 -3.93 2.38
N HIS A 54 -36.39 -3.81 1.06
CA HIS A 54 -36.80 -2.61 0.31
C HIS A 54 -37.62 -2.92 -0.95
N GLY A 55 -37.96 -4.18 -1.19
CA GLY A 55 -38.80 -4.58 -2.31
C GLY A 55 -40.25 -4.11 -2.15
N PRO A 56 -40.99 -3.92 -3.26
CA PRO A 56 -40.57 -4.06 -4.65
C PRO A 56 -39.63 -2.92 -5.13
N ILE A 57 -38.46 -3.27 -5.66
CA ILE A 57 -37.36 -2.31 -5.97
C ILE A 57 -36.85 -2.45 -7.41
N THR A 58 -36.49 -1.36 -8.08
CA THR A 58 -35.88 -1.41 -9.42
C THR A 58 -34.39 -1.79 -9.35
N VAL A 59 -33.81 -2.23 -10.48
CA VAL A 59 -32.37 -2.51 -10.58
C VAL A 59 -31.53 -1.26 -10.28
N GLY A 60 -32.01 -0.07 -10.68
CA GLY A 60 -31.34 1.21 -10.42
C GLY A 60 -31.34 1.57 -8.95
N GLU A 61 -32.51 1.53 -8.29
CA GLU A 61 -32.62 1.77 -6.84
C GLU A 61 -31.79 0.76 -6.02
N LEU A 62 -31.75 -0.51 -6.45
CA LEU A 62 -30.93 -1.53 -5.80
C LEU A 62 -29.43 -1.23 -5.92
N ALA A 63 -28.98 -0.81 -7.10
CA ALA A 63 -27.60 -0.41 -7.35
C ALA A 63 -27.19 0.81 -6.52
N GLU A 64 -28.07 1.81 -6.43
CA GLU A 64 -27.88 3.00 -5.62
C GLU A 64 -27.75 2.66 -4.13
N ARG A 65 -28.68 1.87 -3.57
CA ARG A 65 -28.67 1.49 -2.15
C ARG A 65 -27.45 0.67 -1.74
N LEU A 66 -26.96 -0.19 -2.63
CA LEU A 66 -25.77 -1.00 -2.38
C LEU A 66 -24.48 -0.28 -2.78
N GLN A 67 -24.57 0.94 -3.33
CA GLN A 67 -23.44 1.70 -3.88
C GLN A 67 -22.61 0.88 -4.89
N MET A 68 -23.30 0.11 -5.73
CA MET A 68 -22.69 -0.73 -6.75
C MET A 68 -22.99 -0.18 -8.14
N ALA A 69 -22.08 -0.43 -9.09
CA ALA A 69 -22.36 -0.12 -10.49
C ALA A 69 -23.53 -1.00 -11.00
N GLN A 70 -24.51 -0.39 -11.67
CA GLN A 70 -25.69 -1.07 -12.20
C GLN A 70 -25.37 -2.32 -13.09
N PRO A 71 -24.32 -2.33 -13.94
CA PRO A 71 -23.93 -3.53 -14.67
C PRO A 71 -23.51 -4.70 -13.77
N THR A 72 -22.92 -4.41 -12.60
CA THR A 72 -22.53 -5.44 -11.62
C THR A 72 -23.77 -6.06 -10.98
N VAL A 73 -24.74 -5.22 -10.58
CA VAL A 73 -26.03 -5.69 -10.05
C VAL A 73 -26.77 -6.53 -11.08
N THR A 74 -26.87 -6.06 -12.32
CA THR A 74 -27.56 -6.77 -13.41
C THR A 74 -26.95 -8.16 -13.65
N ARG A 75 -25.62 -8.26 -13.74
CA ARG A 75 -24.94 -9.55 -13.90
C ARG A 75 -25.20 -10.50 -12.74
N ALA A 76 -25.15 -10.00 -11.50
CA ALA A 76 -25.39 -10.83 -10.33
C ALA A 76 -26.86 -11.31 -10.25
N LEU A 77 -27.83 -10.47 -10.61
CA LEU A 77 -29.24 -10.85 -10.67
C LEU A 77 -29.54 -11.94 -11.70
N GLY A 78 -28.83 -11.97 -12.83
CA GLY A 78 -28.98 -13.00 -13.87
C GLY A 78 -28.64 -14.42 -13.37
N THR A 79 -28.00 -14.56 -12.21
CA THR A 79 -27.71 -15.85 -11.57
C THR A 79 -28.69 -16.20 -10.43
N LEU A 80 -29.73 -15.38 -10.23
CA LEU A 80 -30.73 -15.51 -9.16
C LEU A 80 -32.16 -15.67 -9.69
N GLU A 81 -32.34 -16.06 -10.95
CA GLU A 81 -33.65 -16.07 -11.62
C GLU A 81 -34.71 -16.95 -10.92
N ASP A 82 -34.29 -18.02 -10.23
CA ASP A 82 -35.19 -18.86 -9.42
C ASP A 82 -35.62 -18.22 -8.09
N PHE A 83 -34.84 -17.25 -7.60
CA PHE A 83 -34.97 -16.66 -6.26
C PHE A 83 -35.49 -15.22 -6.30
N VAL A 84 -35.31 -14.54 -7.42
CA VAL A 84 -35.73 -13.14 -7.65
C VAL A 84 -36.51 -13.07 -8.93
N GLU A 85 -37.69 -12.48 -8.87
CA GLU A 85 -38.51 -12.23 -10.06
C GLU A 85 -38.76 -10.75 -10.28
N ALA A 86 -38.94 -10.39 -11.54
CA ALA A 86 -39.21 -9.02 -11.97
C ALA A 86 -40.70 -8.86 -12.32
N ARG A 87 -41.46 -8.20 -11.44
CA ARG A 87 -42.88 -7.89 -11.65
C ARG A 87 -43.04 -6.52 -12.33
N ARG A 88 -44.01 -6.36 -13.21
CA ARG A 88 -44.35 -5.04 -13.77
C ARG A 88 -44.96 -4.17 -12.66
N SER A 89 -44.54 -2.92 -12.57
CA SER A 89 -45.19 -1.98 -11.66
C SER A 89 -46.63 -1.72 -12.12
N PRO A 90 -47.62 -1.67 -11.19
CA PRO A 90 -48.99 -1.26 -11.50
C PRO A 90 -49.06 0.17 -12.06
N ASP A 91 -48.18 1.05 -11.58
CA ASP A 91 -48.20 2.49 -11.85
C ASP A 91 -47.36 2.89 -13.08
N ASP A 92 -46.36 2.08 -13.44
CA ASP A 92 -45.54 2.28 -14.64
C ASP A 92 -45.15 0.95 -15.28
N GLN A 93 -45.88 0.58 -16.35
CA GLN A 93 -45.64 -0.66 -17.10
C GLN A 93 -44.27 -0.73 -17.79
N ARG A 94 -43.53 0.39 -17.87
CA ARG A 94 -42.16 0.42 -18.40
C ARG A 94 -41.13 0.03 -17.34
N SER A 95 -41.48 0.09 -16.05
CA SER A 95 -40.58 -0.28 -14.95
C SER A 95 -40.85 -1.70 -14.44
N LYS A 96 -39.78 -2.49 -14.35
CA LYS A 96 -39.77 -3.81 -13.68
C LYS A 96 -39.24 -3.64 -12.26
N ARG A 97 -39.99 -4.13 -11.28
CA ARG A 97 -39.61 -4.15 -9.87
C ARG A 97 -39.31 -5.57 -9.43
N LEU A 98 -38.15 -5.73 -8.80
CA LEU A 98 -37.62 -6.97 -8.26
C LEU A 98 -38.29 -7.25 -6.92
N VAL A 99 -38.69 -8.51 -6.76
CA VAL A 99 -39.17 -9.09 -5.50
C VAL A 99 -38.57 -10.48 -5.34
N LEU A 100 -38.51 -10.98 -4.11
CA LEU A 100 -38.16 -12.38 -3.88
C LEU A 100 -39.31 -13.29 -4.31
N THR A 101 -38.97 -14.42 -4.92
CA THR A 101 -39.91 -15.53 -5.13
C THR A 101 -40.16 -16.26 -3.82
N GLU A 102 -41.12 -17.20 -3.77
CA GLU A 102 -41.29 -18.09 -2.61
C GLU A 102 -40.02 -18.89 -2.30
N LYS A 103 -39.31 -19.35 -3.34
CA LYS A 103 -38.00 -20.01 -3.20
C LYS A 103 -36.96 -19.03 -2.65
N GLY A 104 -36.97 -17.78 -3.11
CA GLY A 104 -36.08 -16.72 -2.63
C GLY A 104 -36.30 -16.41 -1.15
N GLU A 105 -37.55 -16.33 -0.71
CA GLU A 105 -37.89 -16.14 0.71
C GLU A 105 -37.45 -17.34 1.56
N ALA A 106 -37.69 -18.57 1.10
CA ALA A 106 -37.22 -19.78 1.77
C ALA A 106 -35.68 -19.84 1.87
N LEU A 107 -34.98 -19.46 0.79
CA LEU A 107 -33.52 -19.35 0.79
C LEU A 107 -33.05 -18.27 1.77
N MET A 108 -33.74 -17.12 1.83
CA MET A 108 -33.41 -16.06 2.80
C MET A 108 -33.55 -16.51 4.25
N VAL A 109 -34.57 -17.31 4.56
CA VAL A 109 -34.69 -17.92 5.91
C VAL A 109 -33.47 -18.79 6.22
N ARG A 110 -33.03 -19.62 5.27
CA ARG A 110 -31.81 -20.43 5.44
C ARG A 110 -30.55 -19.58 5.57
N ILE A 111 -30.41 -18.52 4.77
CA ILE A 111 -29.29 -17.57 4.88
C ILE A 111 -29.22 -16.97 6.29
N GLN A 112 -30.35 -16.48 6.82
CA GLN A 112 -30.40 -15.85 8.14
C GLN A 112 -30.20 -16.83 9.30
N THR A 113 -30.66 -18.07 9.17
CA THR A 113 -30.64 -19.04 10.27
C THR A 113 -29.44 -19.98 10.23
N GLN A 114 -28.78 -20.12 9.08
CA GLN A 114 -27.68 -21.08 8.89
C GLN A 114 -26.39 -20.40 8.45
N LEU A 115 -26.43 -19.50 7.46
CA LEU A 115 -25.21 -18.90 6.92
C LEU A 115 -24.68 -17.75 7.79
N LEU A 116 -25.47 -16.69 7.98
CA LEU A 116 -25.06 -15.49 8.70
C LEU A 116 -24.60 -15.75 10.15
N PRO A 117 -25.26 -16.63 10.94
CA PRO A 117 -24.81 -16.93 12.30
C PRO A 117 -23.43 -17.59 12.38
N ARG A 118 -22.89 -18.10 11.27
CA ARG A 118 -21.52 -18.63 11.17
C ARG A 118 -20.53 -17.59 10.66
N ILE A 119 -20.95 -16.75 9.72
CA ILE A 119 -20.10 -15.72 9.11
C ILE A 119 -19.87 -14.55 10.07
N GLU A 120 -20.91 -14.09 10.78
CA GLU A 120 -20.84 -12.89 11.62
C GLU A 120 -19.79 -13.01 12.75
N PRO A 121 -19.75 -14.08 13.57
CA PRO A 121 -18.74 -14.20 14.61
C PRO A 121 -17.32 -14.36 14.04
N ALA A 122 -17.18 -15.07 12.92
CA ALA A 122 -15.89 -15.23 12.24
C ALA A 122 -15.37 -13.86 11.76
N ALA A 123 -16.22 -13.06 11.13
CA ALA A 123 -15.88 -11.70 10.70
C ALA A 123 -15.59 -10.77 11.88
N ALA A 124 -16.36 -10.85 12.97
CA ALA A 124 -16.15 -10.05 14.18
C ALA A 124 -14.78 -10.30 14.81
N SER A 125 -14.31 -11.56 14.83
CA SER A 125 -12.99 -11.88 15.39
C SER A 125 -11.81 -11.30 14.60
N LEU A 126 -11.99 -10.96 13.31
CA LEU A 126 -10.94 -10.31 12.51
C LEU A 126 -10.65 -8.87 12.92
N VAL A 127 -11.64 -8.20 13.54
CA VAL A 127 -11.55 -6.79 13.96
C VAL A 127 -11.45 -6.63 15.47
N GLU A 128 -11.54 -7.73 16.22
CA GLU A 128 -11.41 -7.75 17.67
C GLU A 128 -9.99 -7.32 18.11
N GLY A 129 -9.91 -6.49 19.15
CA GLY A 129 -8.64 -6.04 19.72
C GLY A 129 -7.86 -5.04 18.84
N LEU A 130 -8.40 -4.62 17.69
CA LEU A 130 -7.86 -3.49 16.93
C LEU A 130 -7.98 -2.21 17.76
N SER A 131 -7.01 -1.30 17.59
CA SER A 131 -7.07 0.01 18.21
C SER A 131 -8.12 0.88 17.53
N GLY A 132 -9.08 1.39 18.31
CA GLY A 132 -10.21 2.16 17.80
C GLY A 132 -11.30 1.26 17.21
N ASP A 133 -12.39 1.88 16.74
CA ASP A 133 -13.49 1.18 16.07
C ASP A 133 -13.23 1.11 14.56
N PHE A 134 -12.89 -0.10 14.06
CA PHE A 134 -12.63 -0.32 12.64
C PHE A 134 -13.84 -0.01 11.76
N MET A 135 -15.05 -0.37 12.20
CA MET A 135 -16.28 -0.15 11.43
C MET A 135 -16.59 1.34 11.34
N GLN A 136 -16.38 2.09 12.43
CA GLN A 136 -16.47 3.54 12.40
C GLN A 136 -15.41 4.15 11.47
N GLY A 137 -14.18 3.64 11.50
CA GLY A 137 -13.10 4.08 10.62
C GLY A 137 -13.43 3.86 9.15
N LEU A 138 -13.97 2.69 8.80
CA LEU A 138 -14.41 2.36 7.43
C LEU A 138 -15.52 3.31 6.98
N ALA A 139 -16.55 3.51 7.81
CA ALA A 139 -17.65 4.43 7.50
C ALA A 139 -17.17 5.88 7.29
N GLN A 140 -16.16 6.33 8.04
CA GLN A 140 -15.55 7.64 7.83
C GLN A 140 -14.80 7.74 6.50
N VAL A 141 -14.11 6.67 6.08
CA VAL A 141 -13.43 6.62 4.77
C VAL A 141 -14.46 6.67 3.64
N GLU A 142 -15.55 5.91 3.76
CA GLU A 142 -16.66 5.89 2.79
C GLU A 142 -17.33 7.27 2.69
N ALA A 143 -17.66 7.89 3.82
CA ALA A 143 -18.27 9.23 3.85
C ALA A 143 -17.36 10.29 3.19
N ARG A 144 -16.05 10.25 3.46
CA ARG A 144 -15.08 11.16 2.81
C ARG A 144 -14.96 10.92 1.31
N LEU A 145 -15.06 9.66 0.86
CA LEU A 145 -15.03 9.35 -0.58
C LEU A 145 -16.30 9.84 -1.28
N ALA A 146 -17.46 9.74 -0.62
CA ALA A 146 -18.73 10.26 -1.12
C ALA A 146 -18.75 11.80 -1.16
N GLU A 147 -18.16 12.46 -0.15
CA GLU A 147 -18.03 13.92 -0.10
C GLU A 147 -17.14 14.46 -1.22
N ALA A 148 -16.00 13.80 -1.48
CA ALA A 148 -15.13 14.14 -2.59
C ALA A 148 -14.41 12.90 -3.15
N SER A 149 -14.63 12.65 -4.44
CA SER A 149 -13.99 11.56 -5.17
C SER A 149 -12.45 11.71 -5.19
N LEU A 150 -11.74 10.61 -5.47
CA LEU A 150 -10.29 10.69 -5.70
C LEU A 150 -9.95 11.63 -6.87
N LEU A 151 -10.76 11.64 -7.93
CA LEU A 151 -10.56 12.53 -9.08
C LEU A 151 -10.62 14.00 -8.65
N SER A 152 -11.68 14.39 -7.96
CA SER A 152 -11.86 15.77 -7.48
C SER A 152 -10.76 16.20 -6.52
N ARG A 153 -10.25 15.27 -5.69
CA ARG A 153 -9.11 15.52 -4.80
C ARG A 153 -7.81 15.72 -5.58
N ILE A 154 -7.58 14.94 -6.63
CA ILE A 154 -6.41 15.08 -7.51
C ILE A 154 -6.46 16.42 -8.26
N GLU A 155 -7.62 16.77 -8.82
CA GLU A 155 -7.83 18.04 -9.52
C GLU A 155 -7.61 19.25 -8.59
N ALA A 156 -8.13 19.18 -7.35
CA ALA A 156 -7.95 20.24 -6.37
C ALA A 156 -6.51 20.37 -5.85
N ALA A 157 -5.78 19.25 -5.75
CA ALA A 157 -4.38 19.25 -5.32
C ALA A 157 -3.42 19.77 -6.40
N GLY A 158 -3.81 19.67 -7.67
CA GLY A 158 -2.94 19.99 -8.81
C GLY A 158 -1.81 18.96 -9.00
N PRO A 159 -0.88 19.24 -9.92
CA PRO A 159 0.26 18.35 -10.16
C PRO A 159 1.15 18.27 -8.92
N PRO A 160 1.75 17.10 -8.63
CA PRO A 160 2.63 16.95 -7.48
C PRO A 160 3.90 17.79 -7.67
N ALA A 161 4.37 18.42 -6.58
CA ALA A 161 5.63 19.17 -6.57
C ALA A 161 6.86 18.27 -6.81
N MET A 162 6.75 16.98 -6.51
CA MET A 162 7.78 15.98 -6.80
C MET A 162 7.21 14.56 -6.84
N TRP A 163 7.89 13.66 -7.54
CA TRP A 163 7.61 12.22 -7.53
C TRP A 163 8.89 11.41 -7.48
N ALA A 164 8.74 10.12 -7.16
CA ALA A 164 9.85 9.19 -7.16
C ALA A 164 9.92 8.45 -8.49
N ARG A 165 11.14 8.20 -8.97
CA ARG A 165 11.40 7.30 -10.09
C ARG A 165 12.33 6.18 -9.66
N ASP A 166 12.06 4.99 -10.20
CA ASP A 166 13.02 3.88 -10.15
C ASP A 166 14.18 4.15 -11.09
N PHE A 167 15.31 3.52 -10.81
CA PHE A 167 16.43 3.54 -11.72
C PHE A 167 16.08 2.97 -13.09
N SER A 168 16.54 3.68 -14.10
CA SER A 168 16.64 3.27 -15.49
C SER A 168 17.99 3.75 -16.02
N ASP A 169 18.50 3.15 -17.10
CA ASP A 169 19.87 3.42 -17.56
C ASP A 169 20.08 4.90 -17.99
N ASP A 170 19.02 5.59 -18.43
CA ASP A 170 19.02 7.04 -18.69
C ASP A 170 19.31 7.88 -17.44
N LEU A 171 19.13 7.32 -16.24
CA LEU A 171 19.38 7.99 -14.96
C LEU A 171 20.76 7.68 -14.36
N ALA A 172 21.59 6.86 -15.03
CA ALA A 172 22.92 6.51 -14.52
C ALA A 172 23.82 7.75 -14.37
N GLU A 173 23.80 8.65 -15.35
CA GLU A 173 24.56 9.91 -15.28
C GLU A 173 24.04 10.82 -14.17
N ALA A 174 22.71 10.90 -13.99
CA ALA A 174 22.11 11.66 -12.90
C ALA A 174 22.54 11.10 -11.53
N PHE A 175 22.58 9.78 -11.36
CA PHE A 175 23.06 9.13 -10.14
C PHE A 175 24.49 9.53 -9.80
N TYR A 176 25.37 9.50 -10.80
CA TYR A 176 26.76 9.90 -10.65
C TYR A 176 26.86 11.38 -10.26
N ARG A 177 26.31 12.26 -11.10
CA ARG A 177 26.42 13.72 -10.97
C ARG A 177 25.90 14.23 -9.62
N ILE A 178 24.73 13.77 -9.20
CA ILE A 178 24.10 14.22 -7.94
C ILE A 178 24.95 13.84 -6.73
N ASN A 179 25.47 12.61 -6.71
CA ASN A 179 26.29 12.16 -5.60
C ASN A 179 27.69 12.78 -5.61
N ALA A 180 28.30 12.94 -6.79
CA ALA A 180 29.59 13.59 -6.94
C ALA A 180 29.54 15.04 -6.42
N GLU A 181 28.53 15.84 -6.84
CA GLU A 181 28.36 17.23 -6.38
C GLU A 181 28.26 17.31 -4.85
N TRP A 182 27.50 16.41 -4.22
CA TRP A 182 27.36 16.38 -2.76
C TRP A 182 28.66 15.96 -2.05
N ILE A 183 29.34 14.93 -2.56
CA ILE A 183 30.58 14.44 -1.96
C ILE A 183 31.66 15.50 -2.07
N GLU A 184 31.89 16.06 -3.26
CA GLU A 184 32.93 17.05 -3.52
C GLU A 184 32.72 18.37 -2.76
N ASP A 185 31.47 18.73 -2.43
CA ASP A 185 31.16 19.93 -1.63
C ASP A 185 31.64 19.82 -0.17
N MET A 186 31.75 18.59 0.37
CA MET A 186 31.98 18.36 1.81
C MET A 186 33.18 17.45 2.13
N PHE A 187 33.60 16.63 1.17
CA PHE A 187 34.59 15.55 1.29
C PHE A 187 35.35 15.35 -0.04
N ALA A 188 36.26 14.38 -0.07
CA ALA A 188 36.85 13.90 -1.31
C ALA A 188 36.10 12.66 -1.82
N LEU A 189 36.00 12.49 -3.13
CA LEU A 189 35.53 11.25 -3.75
C LEU A 189 36.54 10.13 -3.48
N GLU A 190 36.12 9.11 -2.72
CA GLU A 190 36.92 7.90 -2.47
C GLU A 190 36.79 6.93 -3.66
N GLU A 191 37.75 6.02 -3.85
CA GLU A 191 37.71 5.03 -4.95
C GLU A 191 36.42 4.19 -4.94
N ASN A 192 35.96 3.82 -3.74
CA ASN A 192 34.70 3.10 -3.54
C ASN A 192 33.49 3.91 -4.01
N ASP A 193 33.53 5.24 -3.87
CA ASP A 193 32.47 6.12 -4.37
C ASP A 193 32.45 6.09 -5.90
N ILE A 194 33.59 6.31 -6.54
CA ILE A 194 33.71 6.36 -8.01
C ILE A 194 33.23 5.04 -8.63
N ALA A 195 33.68 3.90 -8.10
CA ALA A 195 33.30 2.59 -8.61
C ALA A 195 31.78 2.37 -8.54
N LEU A 196 31.16 2.72 -7.39
CA LEU A 196 29.73 2.56 -7.16
C LEU A 196 28.88 3.50 -8.02
N LEU A 197 29.30 4.76 -8.13
CA LEU A 197 28.60 5.78 -8.93
C LEU A 197 28.68 5.49 -10.43
N SER A 198 29.77 4.91 -10.91
CA SER A 198 29.96 4.61 -12.33
C SER A 198 29.21 3.34 -12.78
N ARG A 199 28.93 2.42 -11.86
CA ARG A 199 28.33 1.10 -12.16
C ARG A 199 27.15 0.76 -11.23
N PRO A 200 26.14 1.63 -11.09
CA PRO A 200 25.04 1.42 -10.15
C PRO A 200 24.22 0.17 -10.46
N ARG A 201 24.06 -0.19 -11.74
CA ARG A 201 23.38 -1.42 -12.14
C ARG A 201 24.07 -2.67 -11.59
N GLU A 202 25.33 -2.86 -11.96
CA GLU A 202 26.15 -4.02 -11.55
C GLU A 202 26.30 -4.11 -10.03
N LEU A 203 26.54 -2.97 -9.36
CA LEU A 203 26.96 -2.96 -7.97
C LEU A 203 25.79 -2.82 -6.98
N ILE A 204 24.62 -2.37 -7.42
CA ILE A 204 23.44 -2.18 -6.57
C ILE A 204 22.27 -3.04 -7.05
N LEU A 205 21.80 -2.82 -8.28
CA LEU A 205 20.54 -3.41 -8.77
C LEU A 205 20.65 -4.91 -9.00
N ASP A 206 21.70 -5.37 -9.69
CA ASP A 206 21.92 -6.78 -10.00
C ASP A 206 22.18 -7.61 -8.74
N LYS A 207 22.54 -6.95 -7.63
CA LYS A 207 22.69 -7.54 -6.29
C LYS A 207 21.41 -7.49 -5.46
N GLY A 208 20.27 -7.13 -6.08
CA GLY A 208 18.97 -7.03 -5.41
C GLY A 208 18.83 -5.83 -4.48
N GLY A 209 19.60 -4.77 -4.73
CA GLY A 209 19.42 -3.44 -4.17
C GLY A 209 18.47 -2.58 -4.98
N VAL A 210 18.32 -1.31 -4.61
CA VAL A 210 17.45 -0.34 -5.29
C VAL A 210 18.13 1.01 -5.38
N VAL A 211 17.85 1.76 -6.44
CA VAL A 211 18.14 3.19 -6.51
C VAL A 211 16.84 3.92 -6.85
N LEU A 212 16.51 4.94 -6.07
CA LEU A 212 15.36 5.82 -6.24
C LEU A 212 15.83 7.25 -6.51
N PHE A 213 15.11 7.92 -7.40
CA PHE A 213 15.32 9.32 -7.74
C PHE A 213 14.13 10.16 -7.30
N ALA A 214 14.38 11.43 -7.01
CA ALA A 214 13.35 12.45 -6.85
C ALA A 214 13.39 13.38 -8.05
N GLU A 215 12.24 13.55 -8.68
CA GLU A 215 12.05 14.39 -9.86
C GLU A 215 11.01 15.47 -9.55
N THR A 216 11.26 16.70 -10.01
CA THR A 216 10.31 17.81 -9.94
C THR A 216 9.92 18.27 -11.35
N PRO A 217 8.74 18.88 -11.54
CA PRO A 217 8.34 19.42 -12.84
C PRO A 217 9.34 20.41 -13.43
N GLU A 218 9.93 21.28 -12.59
CA GLU A 218 10.73 22.42 -13.04
C GLU A 218 12.22 22.10 -13.20
N LEU A 219 12.77 21.22 -12.37
CA LEU A 219 14.21 20.97 -12.26
C LEU A 219 14.62 19.59 -12.77
N GLY A 220 13.66 18.72 -13.11
CA GLY A 220 13.92 17.34 -13.45
C GLY A 220 14.47 16.57 -12.25
N VAL A 221 15.44 15.67 -12.49
CA VAL A 221 15.99 14.79 -11.46
C VAL A 221 16.96 15.54 -10.55
N VAL A 222 16.56 15.73 -9.29
CA VAL A 222 17.23 16.60 -8.33
C VAL A 222 17.82 15.88 -7.12
N GLY A 223 17.51 14.61 -6.94
CA GLY A 223 18.04 13.83 -5.83
C GLY A 223 17.99 12.35 -6.11
N THR A 224 18.78 11.59 -5.35
CA THR A 224 18.83 10.14 -5.41
C THR A 224 19.09 9.53 -4.04
N CYS A 225 18.69 8.29 -3.83
CA CYS A 225 19.01 7.47 -2.67
C CYS A 225 19.07 5.99 -3.07
N ALA A 226 19.99 5.23 -2.50
CA ALA A 226 20.19 3.81 -2.80
C ALA A 226 20.05 2.93 -1.56
N LEU A 227 19.60 1.69 -1.80
CA LEU A 227 19.60 0.58 -0.85
C LEU A 227 20.51 -0.52 -1.38
N MET A 228 21.56 -0.85 -0.64
CA MET A 228 22.50 -1.91 -1.00
C MET A 228 22.41 -3.06 -0.01
N ARG A 229 22.26 -4.29 -0.50
CA ARG A 229 22.34 -5.47 0.37
C ARG A 229 23.71 -5.58 1.01
N SER A 230 23.74 -5.91 2.30
CA SER A 230 24.93 -6.12 3.10
C SER A 230 24.85 -7.49 3.81
N LYS A 231 25.79 -7.75 4.71
CA LYS A 231 25.89 -9.02 5.46
C LYS A 231 24.74 -9.13 6.48
N ASP A 232 24.44 -10.37 6.90
CA ASP A 232 23.51 -10.68 8.00
C ASP A 232 22.09 -10.09 7.85
N GLY A 233 21.64 -9.94 6.61
CA GLY A 233 20.32 -9.39 6.27
C GLY A 233 20.20 -7.88 6.46
N TRP A 234 21.32 -7.18 6.73
CA TRP A 234 21.36 -5.72 6.73
C TRP A 234 21.31 -5.16 5.32
N VAL A 235 20.70 -3.99 5.18
CA VAL A 235 20.69 -3.20 3.96
C VAL A 235 21.24 -1.81 4.27
N GLU A 236 22.22 -1.37 3.53
CA GLU A 236 22.79 -0.03 3.64
C GLU A 236 21.93 0.96 2.86
N LEU A 237 21.45 2.00 3.52
CA LEU A 237 21.00 3.23 2.89
C LEU A 237 22.23 4.08 2.57
N THR A 238 22.45 4.36 1.30
CA THR A 238 23.66 5.00 0.81
C THR A 238 23.37 5.89 -0.39
N LYS A 239 24.36 6.68 -0.80
CA LYS A 239 24.28 7.54 -1.99
C LYS A 239 23.02 8.40 -2.01
N MET A 240 22.74 9.00 -0.86
CA MET A 240 21.63 9.92 -0.66
C MET A 240 22.09 11.35 -0.92
N GLY A 241 22.02 11.77 -2.18
CA GLY A 241 22.44 13.11 -2.63
C GLY A 241 21.25 13.97 -3.07
N VAL A 242 21.37 15.29 -2.89
CA VAL A 242 20.41 16.29 -3.38
C VAL A 242 21.19 17.46 -3.97
N LEU A 243 20.82 17.87 -5.19
CA LEU A 243 21.43 19.01 -5.88
C LEU A 243 21.28 20.30 -5.08
N LYS A 244 22.29 21.18 -5.15
CA LYS A 244 22.25 22.50 -4.51
C LYS A 244 21.01 23.32 -4.93
N SER A 245 20.64 23.24 -6.21
CA SER A 245 19.47 23.93 -6.78
C SER A 245 18.12 23.50 -6.18
N ALA A 246 18.06 22.35 -5.52
CA ALA A 246 16.85 21.79 -4.92
C ALA A 246 16.89 21.72 -3.38
N ARG A 247 17.91 22.30 -2.74
CA ARG A 247 17.97 22.41 -1.27
C ARG A 247 16.80 23.27 -0.77
N GLY A 248 16.26 22.94 0.41
CA GLY A 248 15.10 23.62 0.99
C GLY A 248 13.74 23.12 0.48
N LEU A 249 13.69 22.37 -0.62
CA LEU A 249 12.45 21.81 -1.18
C LEU A 249 12.01 20.49 -0.50
N LYS A 250 12.63 20.11 0.62
CA LYS A 250 12.38 18.84 1.34
C LYS A 250 12.64 17.55 0.53
N VAL A 251 13.44 17.62 -0.55
CA VAL A 251 13.81 16.45 -1.39
C VAL A 251 14.41 15.30 -0.56
N GLY A 252 15.28 15.61 0.40
CA GLY A 252 15.87 14.59 1.28
C GLY A 252 14.83 13.84 2.10
N GLU A 253 13.87 14.55 2.69
CA GLU A 253 12.79 13.93 3.49
C GLU A 253 11.89 13.05 2.61
N PHE A 254 11.56 13.52 1.40
CA PHE A 254 10.82 12.75 0.43
C PHE A 254 11.54 11.46 0.02
N LEU A 255 12.82 11.56 -0.39
CA LEU A 255 13.64 10.41 -0.79
C LEU A 255 13.76 9.39 0.33
N LEU A 256 14.07 9.83 1.55
CA LEU A 256 14.24 8.93 2.67
C LEU A 256 12.92 8.19 2.97
N THR A 257 11.79 8.89 2.97
CA THR A 257 10.46 8.29 3.16
C THR A 257 10.19 7.22 2.09
N LYS A 258 10.38 7.56 0.80
CA LYS A 258 10.17 6.62 -0.32
C LYS A 258 11.13 5.45 -0.31
N THR A 259 12.36 5.67 0.13
CA THR A 259 13.37 4.62 0.28
C THR A 259 13.00 3.64 1.39
N LEU A 260 12.49 4.13 2.52
CA LEU A 260 12.02 3.27 3.61
C LEU A 260 10.73 2.51 3.26
N GLU A 261 9.78 3.14 2.56
CA GLU A 261 8.61 2.46 1.98
C GLU A 261 9.06 1.31 1.07
N ARG A 262 10.02 1.58 0.16
CA ARG A 262 10.57 0.57 -0.73
C ARG A 262 11.28 -0.54 0.02
N ALA A 263 12.10 -0.22 1.03
CA ALA A 263 12.76 -1.22 1.88
C ALA A 263 11.73 -2.16 2.53
N SER A 264 10.66 -1.60 3.09
CA SER A 264 9.55 -2.37 3.67
C SER A 264 8.88 -3.28 2.62
N SER A 265 8.60 -2.75 1.42
CA SER A 265 7.99 -3.50 0.32
C SER A 265 8.83 -4.64 -0.24
N LEU A 266 10.14 -4.66 0.05
CA LEU A 266 11.07 -5.72 -0.33
C LEU A 266 11.40 -6.65 0.85
N GLY A 267 10.76 -6.45 2.01
CA GLY A 267 11.02 -7.24 3.21
C GLY A 267 12.36 -6.93 3.88
N PHE A 268 12.96 -5.76 3.63
CA PHE A 268 14.20 -5.35 4.29
C PHE A 268 13.91 -4.90 5.73
N GLY A 269 14.14 -5.81 6.67
CA GLY A 269 13.84 -5.60 8.09
C GLY A 269 14.89 -4.85 8.90
N LYS A 270 16.08 -4.65 8.33
CA LYS A 270 17.22 -4.02 9.00
C LYS A 270 17.93 -3.10 8.03
N VAL A 271 17.77 -1.79 8.22
CA VAL A 271 18.43 -0.77 7.40
C VAL A 271 19.47 -0.05 8.26
N TYR A 272 20.66 0.18 7.73
CA TYR A 272 21.67 1.01 8.39
C TYR A 272 22.18 2.08 7.45
N LEU A 273 22.83 3.09 7.99
CA LEU A 273 23.54 4.10 7.23
C LEU A 273 24.86 4.46 7.92
N LEU A 274 25.79 4.93 7.10
CA LEU A 274 27.08 5.47 7.53
C LEU A 274 27.13 6.94 7.10
N THR A 275 27.49 7.83 8.03
CA THR A 275 27.51 9.27 7.80
C THR A 275 28.64 9.92 8.59
N ASN A 276 28.73 11.24 8.52
CA ASN A 276 29.72 12.03 9.24
C ASN A 276 29.02 13.12 10.08
N LYS A 277 29.56 13.47 11.26
CA LYS A 277 29.05 14.52 12.17
C LYS A 277 28.90 15.88 11.50
N LYS A 278 29.70 16.18 10.46
CA LYS A 278 29.56 17.37 9.61
C LYS A 278 28.21 17.43 8.88
N CYS A 279 27.56 16.29 8.67
CA CYS A 279 26.25 16.18 8.02
C CYS A 279 25.09 16.32 9.02
N ALA A 280 25.15 17.29 9.95
CA ALA A 280 24.19 17.45 11.04
C ALA A 280 22.72 17.52 10.58
N ALA A 281 22.44 18.24 9.48
CA ALA A 281 21.09 18.33 8.92
C ALA A 281 20.56 16.96 8.43
N ALA A 282 21.42 16.13 7.85
CA ALA A 282 21.04 14.78 7.43
C ALA A 282 20.82 13.86 8.64
N ILE A 283 21.67 13.95 9.68
CA ILE A 283 21.52 13.21 10.92
C ILE A 283 20.15 13.50 11.57
N HIS A 284 19.78 14.77 11.71
CA HIS A 284 18.47 15.14 12.26
C HIS A 284 17.31 14.63 11.41
N LEU A 285 17.45 14.60 10.08
CA LEU A 285 16.45 14.00 9.21
C LEU A 285 16.31 12.48 9.44
N TYR A 286 17.43 11.76 9.59
CA TYR A 286 17.42 10.34 9.90
C TYR A 286 16.75 10.07 11.26
N GLU A 287 17.11 10.82 12.30
CA GLU A 287 16.49 10.75 13.63
C GLU A 287 14.98 10.98 13.57
N LYS A 288 14.54 12.02 12.85
CA LYS A 288 13.12 12.35 12.64
C LYS A 288 12.34 11.18 12.03
N LEU A 289 12.94 10.44 11.11
CA LEU A 289 12.32 9.27 10.47
C LEU A 289 12.60 7.94 11.19
N GLY A 290 13.15 8.00 12.40
CA GLY A 290 13.23 6.87 13.32
C GLY A 290 14.53 6.07 13.26
N PHE A 291 15.57 6.57 12.59
CA PHE A 291 16.91 6.02 12.77
C PHE A 291 17.44 6.37 14.17
N VAL A 292 18.23 5.45 14.73
CA VAL A 292 18.91 5.63 16.01
C VAL A 292 20.40 5.45 15.83
N HIS A 293 21.22 6.18 16.59
CA HIS A 293 22.68 5.99 16.60
C HIS A 293 23.01 4.58 17.09
N ASP A 294 23.93 3.89 16.39
CA ASP A 294 24.17 2.47 16.59
C ASP A 294 25.68 2.14 16.55
N ALA A 295 26.24 1.89 17.74
CA ALA A 295 27.66 1.55 17.90
C ALA A 295 27.99 0.15 17.34
N GLU A 296 27.02 -0.77 17.26
CA GLU A 296 27.23 -2.08 16.66
C GLU A 296 27.41 -1.94 15.15
N ILE A 297 26.57 -1.15 14.48
CA ILE A 297 26.74 -0.81 13.06
C ILE A 297 28.08 -0.11 12.83
N MET A 298 28.47 0.82 13.71
CA MET A 298 29.78 1.47 13.59
C MET A 298 30.93 0.47 13.62
N ARG A 299 30.90 -0.50 14.56
CA ARG A 299 31.91 -1.55 14.67
C ARG A 299 31.90 -2.50 13.46
N LEU A 300 30.72 -2.83 12.93
CA LEU A 300 30.57 -3.80 11.83
C LEU A 300 30.90 -3.21 10.46
N PHE A 301 30.50 -1.96 10.21
CA PHE A 301 30.49 -1.37 8.86
C PHE A 301 31.23 -0.04 8.76
N GLY A 302 31.60 0.61 9.87
CA GLY A 302 32.19 1.95 9.89
C GLY A 302 33.51 2.08 9.12
N ALA A 303 34.30 1.01 9.03
CA ALA A 303 35.57 1.00 8.29
C ALA A 303 35.40 1.05 6.76
N ARG A 304 34.17 1.08 6.24
CA ARG A 304 33.88 1.07 4.80
C ARG A 304 34.20 2.40 4.10
N TYR A 305 34.10 3.51 4.82
CA TYR A 305 34.43 4.85 4.32
C TYR A 305 35.33 5.53 5.33
N GLU A 306 36.45 6.10 4.88
CA GLU A 306 37.40 6.77 5.78
C GLU A 306 36.76 7.96 6.49
N ARG A 307 35.84 8.64 5.81
CA ARG A 307 35.09 9.78 6.37
C ARG A 307 34.05 9.40 7.43
N CYS A 308 33.72 8.12 7.65
CA CYS A 308 32.63 7.74 8.53
C CYS A 308 32.99 7.93 10.01
N ASP A 309 32.24 8.76 10.73
CA ASP A 309 32.35 8.92 12.20
C ASP A 309 31.00 8.83 12.94
N VAL A 310 29.91 8.51 12.21
CA VAL A 310 28.56 8.23 12.74
C VAL A 310 27.93 7.05 11.99
N ALA A 311 27.32 6.13 12.73
CA ALA A 311 26.51 5.06 12.17
C ALA A 311 25.14 5.01 12.84
N MET A 312 24.10 4.73 12.05
CA MET A 312 22.73 4.66 12.54
C MET A 312 22.00 3.44 11.98
N SER A 313 21.01 2.95 12.70
CA SER A 313 20.15 1.85 12.27
C SER A 313 18.66 2.19 12.35
N TYR A 314 17.88 1.54 11.50
CA TYR A 314 16.43 1.62 11.43
C TYR A 314 15.86 0.21 11.32
N ARG A 315 14.82 -0.04 12.13
CA ARG A 315 14.05 -1.28 12.11
C ARG A 315 12.56 -0.91 12.02
N PRO A 316 11.83 -1.33 10.97
CA PRO A 316 10.41 -1.05 10.85
C PRO A 316 9.64 -1.53 12.08
N ARG A 317 8.67 -0.73 12.56
CA ARG A 317 7.77 -1.14 13.66
C ARG A 317 7.00 -2.41 13.23
N GLY A 318 7.10 -3.47 14.02
CA GLY A 318 6.52 -4.79 13.71
C GLY A 318 7.54 -5.85 13.26
N TRP A 319 8.79 -5.47 12.98
CA TRP A 319 9.89 -6.42 12.81
C TRP A 319 10.31 -6.96 14.19
N SER A 320 9.64 -8.02 14.64
CA SER A 320 10.11 -8.81 15.78
C SER A 320 11.36 -9.60 15.35
N ASP A 321 12.34 -9.72 16.24
CA ASP A 321 13.57 -10.53 16.05
C ASP A 321 13.21 -12.03 16.08
N ARG A 322 12.27 -12.47 15.23
CA ARG A 322 11.77 -13.85 15.07
C ARG A 322 12.78 -14.77 14.37
N GLY A 323 14.07 -14.52 14.57
CA GLY A 323 15.17 -15.25 13.94
C GLY A 323 16.38 -15.52 14.83
N ARG A 324 16.34 -15.16 16.12
CA ARG A 324 17.38 -15.57 17.11
C ARG A 324 16.84 -16.58 18.11
N ARG A 325 16.28 -17.69 17.62
CA ARG A 325 16.14 -18.94 18.40
C ARG A 325 16.18 -20.12 17.45
N THR A 326 17.40 -20.59 17.18
CA THR A 326 17.75 -22.01 16.99
C THR A 326 19.13 -22.18 17.56
#